data_AF-A0A959ANY2-F1
#
_entry.id   AF-A0A959ANY2-F1
#
_cell.length_a   1.000
_cell.length_b   1.000
_cell.length_c   1.000
_cell.angle_alpha   90.00
_cell.angle_beta   90.00
_cell.angle_gamma   90.00
#
_symmetry.space_group_name_H-M   'P 1'
#
loop_
_entity.id
_entity.type
_entity.pdbx_description
1 polymer ?
#
loop_
_entity_poly.entity_id
_entity_poly.type
_entity_poly.pdbx_seq_one_letter_code
_entity_poly.pdbx_strand_id
1 'polypeptide(L)' 'MKNALFFFLLIALPLRSCAQLDAGRPGIGLTLSGGGAKGLAHIGILKAIDSAGLKIDYITGT' A
#
# COMPACT_ATOMS: atom_id res chain seq x y z
N MET A 1 -37.46 0.42 29.70
CA MET A 1 -36.25 1.23 29.39
C MET A 1 -35.08 0.41 28.86
N LYS A 2 -34.75 -0.75 29.46
CA LYS A 2 -33.63 -1.62 29.02
C LYS A 2 -33.74 -2.09 27.57
N ASN A 3 -34.95 -2.44 27.12
CA ASN A 3 -35.20 -2.97 25.77
C ASN A 3 -35.07 -1.89 24.67
N ALA A 4 -35.38 -0.63 24.99
CA ALA A 4 -35.20 0.50 24.07
C ALA A 4 -33.71 0.83 23.88
N LEU A 5 -32.92 0.73 24.95
CA LEU A 5 -31.47 0.89 24.91
C LEU A 5 -30.81 -0.20 24.04
N PHE A 6 -31.31 -1.44 24.12
CA PHE A 6 -30.81 -2.56 23.33
C PHE A 6 -31.09 -2.38 21.82
N PHE A 7 -32.28 -1.91 21.45
CA PHE A 7 -32.61 -1.58 20.06
C PHE A 7 -31.79 -0.40 19.51
N PHE A 8 -31.54 0.62 20.34
CA PHE A 8 -30.69 1.75 19.96
C PHE A 8 -29.22 1.33 19.72
N LEU A 9 -28.70 0.42 20.55
CA LEU A 9 -27.36 -0.14 20.38
C LEU A 9 -27.23 -0.97 19.09
N LEU A 10 -28.25 -1.78 18.76
CA LEU A 10 -28.30 -2.59 17.54
C LEU A 10 -28.34 -1.75 16.26
N ILE A 11 -29.04 -0.62 16.28
CA ILE A 11 -29.15 0.30 15.12
C ILE A 11 -27.89 1.17 14.96
N ALA A 12 -27.17 1.48 16.04
CA ALA A 12 -25.95 2.29 16.00
C ALA A 12 -24.70 1.52 15.54
N LEU A 13 -24.68 0.19 15.67
CA LEU A 13 -23.53 -0.65 15.28
C LEU A 13 -23.19 -0.65 13.78
N PRO A 14 -24.12 -0.75 12.82
CA PRO A 14 -23.78 -0.83 11.39
C PRO A 14 -23.23 0.48 10.80
N LEU A 15 -23.42 1.63 11.45
CA LEU A 15 -22.90 2.92 10.97
C LEU A 15 -21.37 2.98 10.89
N ARG A 16 -20.65 2.07 11.58
CA ARG A 16 -19.18 2.03 11.55
C ARG A 16 -18.59 1.29 10.35
N SER A 17 -19.38 0.53 9.59
CA SER A 17 -18.87 -0.23 8.43
C SER A 17 -18.75 0.59 7.15
N CYS A 18 -19.41 1.75 7.05
CA CYS A 18 -19.45 2.55 5.81
C CYS A 18 -18.22 3.47 5.63
N ALA A 19 -17.27 3.49 6.57
CA ALA A 19 -16.14 4.44 6.56
C ALA A 19 -14.83 3.88 5.99
N GLN A 20 -14.77 2.60 5.63
CA GLN A 20 -13.55 2.03 5.07
C GLN A 20 -13.55 2.25 3.55
N LEU A 21 -13.10 3.44 3.13
CA LEU A 21 -12.71 3.69 1.76
C LEU A 21 -11.60 2.70 1.41
N ASP A 22 -11.79 1.93 0.34
CA ASP A 22 -10.81 1.01 -0.21
C ASP A 22 -9.66 1.85 -0.79
N ALA A 23 -8.78 2.33 0.09
CA ALA A 23 -7.53 2.96 -0.26
C ALA A 23 -6.64 1.84 -0.78
N GLY A 24 -6.83 1.49 -2.05
CA GLY A 24 -6.08 0.43 -2.72
C GLY A 24 -4.57 0.59 -2.54
N ARG A 25 -3.81 -0.41 -2.98
CA ARG A 25 -2.36 -0.44 -2.78
C ARG A 25 -1.72 0.90 -3.21
N PRO A 26 -0.90 1.54 -2.36
CA PRO A 26 -0.22 2.77 -2.74
C PRO A 26 0.70 2.49 -3.94
N GLY A 27 0.76 3.45 -4.86
CA GLY A 27 1.71 3.41 -5.97
C GLY A 27 3.14 3.53 -5.45
N ILE A 28 4.02 2.62 -5.85
CA ILE A 28 5.43 2.60 -5.46
C ILE A 28 6.30 3.01 -6.65
N GLY A 29 7.04 4.10 -6.50
CA GLY A 29 8.06 4.55 -7.46
C GLY A 29 9.47 4.18 -7.01
N LEU A 30 10.30 3.72 -7.94
CA LEU A 30 11.72 3.45 -7.75
C LEU A 30 12.55 4.39 -8.64
N THR A 31 13.45 5.16 -8.04
CA THR A 31 14.40 6.00 -8.77
C THR A 31 15.80 5.38 -8.73
N LEU A 32 16.39 5.10 -9.88
CA LEU A 32 17.78 4.67 -10.00
C LEU A 32 18.65 5.89 -10.33
N SER A 33 19.66 6.14 -9.52
CA SER A 33 20.60 7.23 -9.81
C SER A 33 21.47 6.88 -11.01
N GLY A 34 21.87 7.90 -11.78
CA GLY A 34 22.87 7.75 -12.83
C GLY A 34 24.22 7.23 -12.32
N GLY A 35 24.93 6.51 -13.19
CA GLY A 35 26.21 5.89 -12.86
C GLY A 35 27.04 5.42 -14.06
N GLY A 36 26.60 5.66 -15.30
CA GLY A 36 27.27 5.20 -16.52
C GLY A 36 27.56 3.70 -16.47
N ALA A 37 28.81 3.31 -16.76
CA ALA A 37 29.25 1.91 -16.71
C ALA A 37 29.06 1.24 -15.32
N LYS A 38 29.05 2.02 -14.23
CA LYS A 38 28.81 1.49 -12.87
C LYS A 38 27.32 1.23 -12.60
N GLY A 39 26.43 1.61 -13.52
CA GLY A 39 24.99 1.35 -13.41
C GLY A 39 24.63 -0.13 -13.26
N LEU A 40 25.50 -1.03 -13.71
CA LEU A 40 25.36 -2.48 -13.51
C LEU A 40 25.27 -2.88 -12.03
N ALA A 41 25.78 -2.07 -11.11
CA ALA A 41 25.63 -2.30 -9.67
C ALA A 41 24.16 -2.33 -9.23
N HIS A 42 23.25 -1.67 -9.96
CA HIS A 42 21.82 -1.67 -9.66
C HIS A 42 21.14 -3.03 -9.90
N ILE A 43 21.76 -3.96 -10.64
CA ILE A 43 21.19 -5.30 -10.89
C ILE A 43 20.99 -6.05 -9.56
N GLY A 44 21.92 -5.87 -8.61
CA GLY A 44 21.83 -6.52 -7.30
C GLY A 44 20.60 -6.09 -6.51
N ILE A 45 20.30 -4.79 -6.47
CA ILE A 45 19.13 -4.28 -5.76
C ILE A 45 17.82 -4.68 -6.45
N LEU A 46 17.77 -4.69 -7.80
CA LEU A 46 16.58 -5.13 -8.53
C LEU A 46 16.25 -6.60 -8.24
N LYS A 47 17.25 -7.48 -8.18
CA LYS A 47 17.07 -8.89 -7.80
C LYS A 47 16.57 -9.04 -6.36
N ALA A 48 17.07 -8.23 -5.43
CA ALA A 48 16.64 -8.25 -4.05
C ALA A 48 15.18 -7.79 -3.89
N ILE A 49 14.78 -6.74 -4.62
CA ILE A 49 13.40 -6.24 -4.67
C ILE A 49 12.45 -7.33 -5.19
N ASP A 50 12.82 -7.98 -6.29
CA ASP A 50 12.05 -9.09 -6.90
C ASP A 50 11.91 -10.27 -5.93
N SER A 51 13.02 -10.69 -5.30
CA SER A 51 13.04 -11.78 -4.32
C SER A 51 12.20 -11.48 -3.07
N ALA A 52 12.05 -10.20 -2.72
CA ALA A 52 11.20 -9.75 -1.61
C ALA A 52 9.71 -9.67 -1.98
N GLY A 53 9.34 -9.92 -3.24
CA GLY A 53 7.97 -9.80 -3.73
C GLY A 53 7.45 -8.35 -3.75
N LEU A 54 8.36 -7.36 -3.75
CA LEU A 54 7.99 -5.95 -3.77
C LEU A 54 7.55 -5.53 -5.17
N LYS A 55 6.30 -5.11 -5.29
CA LYS A 55 5.74 -4.61 -6.55
C LYS A 55 6.04 -3.12 -6.74
N ILE A 56 6.94 -2.80 -7.67
CA ILE A 56 7.20 -1.44 -8.15
C ILE A 56 6.21 -1.12 -9.28
N ASP A 57 5.56 0.04 -9.24
CA ASP A 57 4.64 0.48 -10.30
C ASP A 57 5.32 1.42 -11.30
N TYR A 58 6.31 2.18 -10.85
CA TYR A 58 6.99 3.19 -11.65
C TYR A 58 8.50 3.11 -11.46
N ILE A 59 9.26 3.22 -12.55
CA ILE A 59 10.71 3.31 -12.52
C ILE A 59 11.13 4.62 -13.21
N THR A 60 12.08 5.32 -12.61
CA THR A 60 12.69 6.54 -13.15
C THR A 60 14.19 6.55 -12.84
N GLY A 61 14.96 7.41 -13.50
CA GLY A 61 16.41 7.47 -13.33
C GLY A 61 17.13 8.17 -14.47
N THR A 62 18.46 8.24 -14.37
CA THR A 62 19.36 8.81 -15.39
C THR A 62 20.48 7.87 -15.78
#